data_AF-A0A4P5VJF7-F1
#
_entry.id   AF-A0A4P5VJF7-F1
#
_cell.length_a   1.000
_cell.length_b   1.000
_cell.length_c   1.000
_cell.angle_alpha   90.00
_cell.angle_beta   90.00
_cell.angle_gamma   90.00
#
_symmetry.space_group_name_H-M   'P 1'
#
loop_
_entity.id
_entity.type
_entity.pdbx_description
1 polymer ?
#
loop_
_entity_poly.entity_id
_entity_poly.type
_entity_poly.pdbx_seq_one_letter_code
_entity_poly.pdbx_strand_id
1 'polypeptide(L)'
;MVLPLQPQFVTKVASGVVRPSTGSPANQRVYRLVDHRGDPHPVLDDLYETLDAAWSEALSWWHGEQGPAAPPVGIGVEVSTGSGVWRTLRHPEG
;
A
#
# COMPACT_ATOMS: atom_id res chain seq x y z
N MET A 1 -2.94 23.29 -20.49
CA MET A 1 -2.76 23.44 -19.04
C MET A 1 -3.31 22.20 -18.38
N VAL A 2 -2.46 21.22 -18.07
CA VAL A 2 -2.87 20.07 -17.25
C VAL A 2 -2.50 20.40 -15.81
N LEU A 3 -3.53 20.58 -14.98
CA LEU A 3 -3.39 20.84 -13.55
C LEU A 3 -2.75 19.60 -12.92
N PRO A 4 -1.64 19.70 -12.15
CA PRO A 4 -1.16 18.56 -11.40
C PRO A 4 -2.22 18.22 -10.35
N LEU A 5 -2.87 17.06 -10.52
CA LEU A 5 -3.67 16.43 -9.48
C LEU A 5 -2.75 16.25 -8.27
N GLN A 6 -2.99 17.06 -7.25
CA GLN A 6 -2.35 16.92 -5.95
C GLN A 6 -2.69 15.51 -5.44
N PRO A 7 -1.72 14.67 -5.04
CA PRO A 7 -2.05 13.41 -4.40
C PRO A 7 -2.75 13.71 -3.08
N GLN A 8 -4.03 13.39 -3.04
CA GLN A 8 -4.85 13.42 -1.82
C GLN A 8 -4.15 12.51 -0.80
N PHE A 9 -3.72 13.12 0.30
CA PHE A 9 -3.23 12.51 1.54
C PHE A 9 -3.50 11.01 1.64
N VAL A 10 -2.55 10.21 1.20
CA VAL A 10 -2.46 8.82 1.64
C VAL A 10 -2.20 8.90 3.13
N THR A 11 -3.15 8.43 3.94
CA THR A 11 -2.95 8.29 5.39
C THR A 11 -1.92 7.18 5.60
N LYS A 12 -0.65 7.53 5.43
CA LYS A 12 0.48 6.77 5.94
C LYS A 12 0.32 6.70 7.44
N VAL A 13 0.24 5.49 7.99
CA VAL A 13 0.25 5.35 9.45
C VAL A 13 1.61 5.84 9.92
N ALA A 14 1.64 7.02 10.53
CA ALA A 14 2.83 7.50 11.21
C ALA A 14 3.14 6.48 12.30
N SER A 15 4.31 5.84 12.22
CA SER A 15 4.87 5.04 13.30
C SER A 15 5.10 5.93 14.51
N GLY A 16 4.06 6.20 15.30
CA GLY A 16 4.17 7.11 16.43
C GLY A 16 2.83 7.58 16.96
N VAL A 17 2.51 7.11 18.17
CA VAL A 17 1.38 7.48 19.04
C VAL A 17 0.11 6.66 18.83
N VAL A 18 0.16 5.45 19.39
CA VAL A 18 -1.03 4.71 19.85
C VAL A 18 -1.73 5.54 20.95
N ARG A 19 -2.88 6.14 20.65
CA ARG A 19 -3.81 6.61 21.69
C ARG A 19 -4.75 5.44 22.01
N PRO A 20 -4.99 5.10 23.30
CA PRO A 20 -5.89 4.01 23.64
C PRO A 20 -7.34 4.46 23.42
N SER A 21 -7.90 4.15 22.25
CA SER A 21 -9.34 4.21 22.00
C SER A 21 -9.92 2.82 22.20
N THR A 22 -11.06 2.77 22.89
CA THR A 22 -11.69 1.65 23.58
C THR A 22 -12.27 0.57 22.66
N GLY A 23 -11.42 -0.07 21.85
CA GLY A 23 -11.68 -1.30 21.12
C GLY A 23 -10.37 -2.08 21.02
N SER A 24 -10.38 -3.38 21.31
CA SER A 24 -9.17 -4.21 21.40
C SER A 24 -8.15 -3.91 20.28
N PRO A 25 -6.93 -3.42 20.56
CA PRO A 25 -5.95 -2.95 19.56
C PRO A 25 -5.27 -4.09 18.77
N ALA A 26 -5.83 -5.30 18.79
CA ALA A 26 -5.13 -6.53 18.41
C ALA A 26 -5.32 -6.97 16.95
N ASN A 27 -5.99 -6.18 16.09
CA ASN A 27 -6.24 -6.65 14.71
C ASN A 27 -6.45 -5.54 13.68
N GLN A 28 -5.74 -4.41 13.79
CA GLN A 28 -5.73 -3.45 12.70
C GLN A 28 -4.88 -4.01 11.56
N ARG A 29 -5.57 -4.51 10.53
CA ARG A 29 -4.94 -5.06 9.32
C ARG A 29 -4.22 -3.92 8.61
N VAL A 30 -2.89 -3.97 8.58
CA VAL A 30 -2.09 -3.04 7.78
C VAL A 30 -1.75 -3.70 6.45
N TYR A 31 -1.68 -2.91 5.39
CA TYR A 31 -1.39 -3.34 4.03
C TYR A 31 -0.04 -2.77 3.63
N ARG A 32 0.73 -3.49 2.83
CA ARG A 32 2.00 -3.01 2.25
C ARG A 32 2.07 -3.35 0.78
N LEU A 33 2.85 -2.57 0.05
CA LEU A 33 3.15 -2.83 -1.36
C LEU A 33 4.45 -3.63 -1.47
N VAL A 34 4.43 -4.64 -2.33
CA VAL A 34 5.58 -5.50 -2.60
C VAL A 34 5.93 -5.46 -4.08
N ASP A 35 7.18 -5.75 -4.39
CA ASP A 35 7.65 -5.88 -5.77
C ASP A 35 7.30 -7.24 -6.38
N HIS A 36 7.76 -7.47 -7.62
CA HIS A 36 7.63 -8.74 -8.35
C HIS A 36 8.21 -9.97 -7.64
N ARG A 37 9.08 -9.78 -6.65
CA ARG A 37 9.72 -10.86 -5.88
C ARG A 37 8.99 -11.14 -4.56
N GLY A 38 7.99 -10.32 -4.22
CA GLY A 38 7.32 -10.36 -2.92
C GLY A 38 8.11 -9.66 -1.81
N ASP A 39 9.19 -8.94 -2.17
CA ASP A 39 9.95 -8.11 -1.24
C ASP A 39 9.27 -6.73 -1.11
N PRO A 40 9.46 -6.01 0.01
CA PRO A 40 8.91 -4.66 0.17
C PRO A 40 9.30 -3.74 -0.99
N HIS A 41 8.32 -3.04 -1.56
CA HIS A 41 8.54 -2.25 -2.77
C HIS A 41 9.55 -1.11 -2.49
N PRO A 42 10.66 -0.98 -3.24
CA PRO A 42 11.79 -0.10 -2.87
C PRO A 42 11.43 1.39 -2.76
N VAL A 43 10.36 1.82 -3.43
CA VAL A 43 9.86 3.20 -3.39
C VAL A 43 8.57 3.34 -2.57
N LEU A 44 7.80 2.27 -2.45
CA LEU A 44 6.45 2.27 -1.87
C LEU A 44 6.38 1.36 -0.63
N ASP A 45 7.51 1.21 0.07
CA ASP A 45 7.63 0.45 1.31
C ASP A 45 6.95 1.23 2.44
N ASP A 46 5.63 1.21 2.40
CA ASP A 46 4.77 1.92 3.33
C ASP A 46 3.65 1.04 3.86
N LEU A 47 3.07 1.47 4.98
CA LEU A 47 1.97 0.81 5.64
C LEU A 47 0.68 1.61 5.44
N TYR A 48 -0.31 0.95 4.89
CA TYR A 48 -1.62 1.49 4.59
C TYR A 48 -2.68 0.85 5.49
N GLU A 49 -3.71 1.59 5.83
CA GLU A 49 -4.83 1.08 6.65
C GLU A 49 -5.85 0.28 5.83
N THR A 50 -5.85 0.47 4.50
CA THR A 50 -6.79 -0.17 3.58
C THR A 50 -6.09 -0.67 2.31
N LEU A 51 -6.65 -1.72 1.71
CA LEU A 51 -6.21 -2.24 0.40
C LEU A 51 -6.34 -1.17 -0.69
N ASP A 52 -7.41 -0.37 -0.66
CA ASP A 52 -7.67 0.66 -1.66
C ASP A 52 -6.62 1.78 -1.61
N ALA A 53 -6.24 2.24 -0.41
CA ALA A 53 -5.18 3.24 -0.25
C ALA A 53 -3.83 2.72 -0.76
N ALA A 54 -3.47 1.48 -0.42
CA ALA A 54 -2.26 0.84 -0.94
C ALA A 54 -2.29 0.76 -2.48
N TRP A 55 -3.39 0.24 -3.04
CA TRP A 55 -3.49 0.01 -4.47
C TRP A 55 -3.58 1.29 -5.28
N SER A 56 -4.26 2.32 -4.76
CA SER A 56 -4.35 3.63 -5.40
C SER A 56 -2.97 4.28 -5.52
N GLU A 57 -2.13 4.17 -4.48
CA GLU A 57 -0.76 4.68 -4.53
C GLU A 57 0.11 3.87 -5.51
N ALA A 58 -0.04 2.54 -5.52
CA ALA A 58 0.62 1.69 -6.51
C ALA A 58 0.30 2.10 -7.95
N LEU A 59 -0.98 2.36 -8.26
CA LEU A 59 -1.41 2.83 -9.58
C LEU A 59 -0.87 4.22 -9.90
N SER A 60 -0.93 5.14 -8.94
CA SER A 60 -0.43 6.51 -9.08
C SER A 60 1.06 6.52 -9.41
N TRP A 61 1.87 5.78 -8.64
CA TRP A 61 3.30 5.63 -8.87
C TRP A 61 3.59 4.95 -10.21
N TRP A 62 2.89 3.85 -10.51
CA TRP A 62 3.09 3.11 -11.76
C TRP A 62 2.78 3.96 -13.00
N HIS A 63 1.68 4.72 -12.98
CA HIS A 63 1.35 5.65 -14.06
C HIS A 63 2.38 6.77 -14.20
N GLY A 64 3.03 7.19 -13.11
CA GLY A 64 4.11 8.18 -13.13
C GLY A 64 5.39 7.64 -13.76
N GLU A 65 5.77 6.40 -13.45
CA GLU A 65 7.01 5.79 -13.93
C GLU A 65 6.91 5.21 -15.34
N GLN A 66 5.84 4.44 -15.61
CA GLN A 66 5.68 3.64 -16.83
C GLN A 66 4.62 4.20 -17.79
N GLY A 67 3.82 5.17 -17.34
CA GLY A 67 2.70 5.74 -18.08
C GLY A 67 1.38 4.95 -17.91
N PRO A 68 0.23 5.55 -18.26
CA PRO A 68 -1.10 4.99 -18.02
C PRO A 68 -1.46 3.78 -18.89
N ALA A 69 -0.61 3.41 -19.85
CA ALA A 69 -0.88 2.33 -20.81
C ALA A 69 -0.39 0.96 -20.33
N ALA A 70 0.49 0.91 -19.33
CA ALA A 70 1.03 -0.35 -18.81
C ALA A 70 0.26 -0.80 -17.56
N PRO A 71 -0.16 -2.07 -17.44
CA PRO A 71 -0.70 -2.60 -16.19
C PRO A 71 0.42 -2.67 -15.13
N PRO A 72 0.11 -2.58 -13.81
CA PRO A 72 1.09 -2.69 -12.73
C PRO A 72 1.56 -4.14 -12.51
N VAL A 73 2.09 -4.79 -13.55
CA VAL A 73 2.59 -6.19 -13.59
C VAL A 73 3.88 -6.42 -12.77
N GLY A 74 4.17 -5.54 -11.81
CA GLY A 74 5.32 -5.65 -10.92
C GLY A 74 5.06 -5.22 -9.48
N ILE A 75 3.80 -4.88 -9.13
CA ILE A 75 3.44 -4.44 -7.79
C ILE A 75 2.36 -5.36 -7.21
N GLY A 76 2.69 -6.02 -6.11
CA GLY A 76 1.77 -6.81 -5.32
C GLY A 76 1.29 -6.05 -4.08
N VAL A 77 0.27 -6.61 -3.41
CA VAL A 77 -0.20 -6.10 -2.12
C VAL A 77 -0.24 -7.24 -1.12
N GLU A 78 0.28 -6.98 0.08
CA GLU A 78 0.17 -7.89 1.21
C GLU A 78 -0.57 -7.25 2.38
N VAL A 79 -1.17 -8.08 3.21
CA VAL A 79 -1.85 -7.67 4.45
C VAL A 79 -1.23 -8.35 5.65
N SER A 80 -0.99 -7.59 6.71
CA SER A 80 -0.60 -8.12 8.01
C SER A 80 -1.82 -8.68 8.72
N THR A 81 -1.74 -9.94 9.11
CA THR A 81 -2.73 -10.60 9.96
C THR A 81 -2.50 -10.19 11.42
N GLY A 82 -3.53 -10.31 12.27
CA GLY A 82 -3.39 -10.09 13.72
C GLY A 82 -2.37 -11.01 14.42
N SER A 83 -1.82 -12.01 13.71
CA SER A 83 -0.70 -12.84 14.16
C SER A 83 0.68 -12.31 13.76
N GLY A 84 0.76 -11.15 13.11
CA GLY A 84 2.02 -10.54 12.64
C GLY A 84 2.60 -11.18 11.38
N VAL A 85 1.79 -11.94 10.63
CA VAL A 85 2.20 -12.61 9.39
C VAL A 85 1.67 -11.84 8.19
N TRP A 86 2.45 -11.79 7.12
CA TRP A 86 2.03 -11.17 5.86
C TRP A 86 1.34 -12.20 4.94
N ARG A 87 0.22 -11.79 4.35
CA ARG A 87 -0.50 -12.56 3.34
C ARG A 87 -0.64 -11.77 2.05
N THR A 88 -0.21 -12.35 0.95
CA THR A 88 -0.39 -11.79 -0.38
C THR A 88 -1.87 -11.77 -0.75
N LEU A 89 -2.40 -10.56 -0.99
CA LEU A 89 -3.77 -10.34 -1.49
C LEU A 89 -3.79 -10.16 -3.00
N ARG A 90 -2.72 -9.60 -3.56
CA ARG A 90 -2.52 -9.44 -4.99
C ARG A 90 -1.10 -9.81 -5.35
N HIS A 91 -0.97 -10.75 -6.26
CA HIS A 91 0.31 -11.10 -6.81
C HIS A 91 0.72 -10.06 -7.85
N PRO A 92 2.02 -9.70 -7.88
CA PRO A 92 2.55 -8.79 -8.89
C PRO A 92 2.46 -9.34 -10.31
N GLU A 93 2.26 -10.65 -10.49
CA GLU A 93 2.28 -11.33 -11.79
C GLU A 93 0.97 -11.29 -12.61
N GLY A 94 -0.12 -10.74 -12.06
CA GLY A 94 -1.41 -10.59 -12.74
C GLY A 94 -2.32 -11.82 -12.65
#